data_AF-A0A7V9EXI3-F1
#
_entry.id   AF-A0A7V9EXI3-F1
#
_cell.length_a   1.000
_cell.length_b   1.000
_cell.length_c   1.000
_cell.angle_alpha   90.00
_cell.angle_beta   90.00
_cell.angle_gamma   90.00
#
_symmetry.space_group_name_H-M   'P 1'
#
loop_
_entity.id
_entity.type
_entity.pdbx_description
1 polymer ?
#
loop_
_entity_poly.entity_id
_entity_poly.type
_entity_poly.pdbx_seq_one_letter_code
_entity_poly.pdbx_strand_id
1 'polypeptide(L)'
;MSWMDRFKRRNTKPGGPPASAQTQAKLTDFMATRDGVEAFVEPPTAIYAMTVCLVAADGEYLRQPVRDERHARKLCSDHGVPLYDARIVG
;
A
#
# COMPACT_ATOMS: atom_id res chain seq x y z
N MET A 1 10.86 12.08 24.82
CA MET A 1 10.50 13.11 23.81
C MET A 1 10.45 12.41 22.46
N SER A 2 9.24 12.15 21.94
CA SER A 2 9.02 11.43 20.67
C SER A 2 9.54 12.26 19.49
N TRP A 3 10.54 11.75 18.78
CA TRP A 3 11.25 12.43 17.68
C TRP A 3 10.51 12.34 16.33
N MET A 4 9.54 11.45 16.15
CA MET A 4 9.07 11.08 14.80
C MET A 4 7.65 11.55 14.46
N ASP A 5 7.05 12.43 15.26
CA ASP A 5 5.74 13.03 15.01
C ASP A 5 5.72 14.12 13.91
N ARG A 6 6.85 14.32 13.19
CA ARG A 6 7.05 15.47 12.29
C ARG A 6 6.68 15.28 10.81
N PHE A 7 6.18 14.12 10.40
CA PHE A 7 5.83 13.88 8.98
C PHE A 7 4.33 14.02 8.66
N LYS A 8 3.54 14.53 9.60
CA LYS A 8 2.12 14.82 9.37
C LYS A 8 1.95 16.16 8.66
N ARG A 9 1.83 16.11 7.32
CA ARG A 9 0.88 16.88 6.48
C ARG A 9 1.43 17.04 5.05
N ARG A 10 1.00 16.18 4.14
CA ARG A 10 0.75 16.58 2.75
C ARG A 10 -0.69 16.23 2.40
N ASN A 11 -1.40 17.25 1.94
CA ASN A 11 -2.77 17.22 1.50
C ASN A 11 -2.84 16.46 0.17
N THR A 12 -3.21 15.17 0.20
CA THR A 12 -3.38 14.37 -1.02
C THR A 12 -4.76 14.67 -1.59
N LYS A 13 -4.79 15.26 -2.79
CA LYS A 13 -5.98 15.40 -3.65
C LYS A 13 -6.68 14.04 -3.75
N PRO A 14 -8.02 13.96 -3.85
CA PRO A 14 -8.70 12.67 -4.00
C PRO A 14 -8.13 11.97 -5.24
N GLY A 15 -7.45 10.84 -5.00
CA GLY A 15 -6.98 9.94 -6.04
C GLY A 15 -8.16 9.38 -6.83
N GLY A 16 -7.87 8.73 -7.95
CA GLY A 16 -8.86 8.15 -8.87
C GLY A 16 -9.88 7.21 -8.21
N PRO A 17 -10.76 6.58 -9.02
CA PRO A 17 -11.88 5.80 -8.50
C PRO A 17 -11.45 4.84 -7.38
N PRO A 18 -12.22 4.76 -6.28
CA PRO A 18 -11.83 4.03 -5.10
C PRO A 18 -11.49 2.58 -5.44
N ALA A 19 -10.53 2.00 -4.72
CA ALA A 19 -10.27 0.57 -4.79
C ALA A 19 -11.58 -0.18 -4.61
N SER A 20 -11.94 -1.00 -5.61
CA SER A 20 -13.18 -1.77 -5.55
C SER A 20 -13.14 -2.73 -4.37
N ALA A 21 -14.30 -3.15 -3.85
CA ALA A 21 -14.36 -4.18 -2.80
C ALA A 21 -13.62 -5.46 -3.22
N GLN A 22 -13.66 -5.80 -4.52
CA GLN A 22 -12.91 -6.90 -5.10
C GLN A 22 -11.39 -6.68 -5.02
N THR A 23 -10.93 -5.45 -5.24
CA THR A 23 -9.51 -5.09 -5.13
C THR A 23 -9.01 -5.26 -3.70
N GLN A 24 -9.80 -4.81 -2.72
CA GLN A 24 -9.47 -4.99 -1.31
C GLN A 24 -9.42 -6.47 -0.93
N ALA A 25 -10.40 -7.26 -1.39
CA ALA A 25 -10.43 -8.70 -1.15
C ALA A 25 -9.19 -9.41 -1.70
N LYS A 26 -8.73 -9.06 -2.91
CA LYS A 26 -7.51 -9.62 -3.50
C LYS A 26 -6.25 -9.30 -2.67
N LEU A 27 -6.13 -8.06 -2.19
CA LEU A 27 -5.01 -7.66 -1.35
C LEU A 27 -5.01 -8.42 -0.02
N THR A 28 -6.17 -8.50 0.64
CA THR A 28 -6.34 -9.24 1.90
C THR A 28 -6.07 -10.73 1.72
N ASP A 29 -6.61 -11.35 0.66
CA ASP A 29 -6.38 -12.76 0.34
C ASP A 29 -4.89 -13.05 0.15
N PHE A 30 -4.19 -12.21 -0.62
CA PHE A 30 -2.75 -12.35 -0.85
C PHE A 30 -1.95 -12.29 0.45
N MET A 31 -2.22 -11.29 1.30
CA MET A 31 -1.54 -11.15 2.59
C MET A 31 -1.87 -12.28 3.57
N ALA A 32 -3.04 -12.90 3.46
CA ALA A 32 -3.47 -13.98 4.35
C ALA A 32 -2.93 -15.36 3.94
N THR A 33 -2.54 -15.53 2.67
CA THR A 33 -2.21 -16.84 2.09
C THR A 33 -0.74 -17.00 1.72
N ARG A 34 0.05 -15.92 1.72
CA ARG A 34 1.50 -15.95 1.45
C ARG A 34 2.29 -15.54 2.69
N ASP A 35 3.46 -16.15 2.85
CA ASP A 35 4.40 -15.84 3.93
C ASP A 35 5.41 -14.78 3.53
N GLY A 36 5.88 -14.01 4.53
CA GLY A 36 6.93 -13.01 4.35
C GLY A 36 6.58 -11.90 3.37
N VAL A 37 5.30 -11.51 3.32
CA VAL A 37 4.83 -10.46 2.40
C VAL A 37 5.34 -9.09 2.83
N GLU A 38 5.89 -8.35 1.87
CA GLU A 38 6.26 -6.94 1.98
C GLU A 38 5.40 -6.09 1.05
N ALA A 39 4.97 -4.92 1.52
CA ALA A 39 4.15 -4.01 0.74
C ALA A 39 4.93 -2.75 0.35
N PHE A 40 4.71 -2.29 -0.88
CA PHE A 40 5.31 -1.08 -1.43
C PHE A 40 4.20 -0.18 -1.95
N VAL A 41 4.07 1.01 -1.37
CA VAL A 41 3.14 2.02 -1.88
C VAL A 41 3.82 2.82 -2.97
N GLU A 42 3.14 2.91 -4.10
CA GLU A 42 3.58 3.69 -5.25
C GLU A 42 2.69 4.94 -5.36
N PRO A 43 3.30 6.13 -5.43
CA PRO A 43 2.55 7.37 -5.54
C PRO A 43 1.76 7.39 -6.86
N PRO A 44 0.63 8.11 -6.90
CA PRO A 44 -0.09 8.32 -8.15
C PRO A 44 0.81 9.04 -9.16
N THR A 45 0.68 8.67 -10.43
CA THR A 45 1.35 9.33 -11.56
C THR A 45 0.32 10.15 -12.34
N ALA A 46 0.75 10.81 -13.42
CA ALA A 46 -0.17 11.55 -14.29
C ALA A 46 -1.22 10.65 -14.96
N ILE A 47 -0.93 9.35 -15.13
CA ILE A 47 -1.76 8.39 -15.86
C ILE A 47 -2.39 7.36 -14.91
N TYR A 48 -1.70 6.99 -13.84
CA TYR A 48 -2.13 5.92 -12.94
C TYR A 48 -2.48 6.43 -11.55
N ALA A 49 -3.55 5.87 -10.98
CA ALA A 49 -3.91 6.06 -9.58
C ALA A 49 -2.84 5.49 -8.64
N MET A 50 -2.93 5.84 -7.36
CA MET A 50 -2.06 5.29 -6.32
C MET A 50 -2.22 3.77 -6.27
N THR A 51 -1.11 3.04 -6.15
CA THR A 51 -1.12 1.57 -6.13
C THR A 51 -0.30 1.03 -4.97
N VAL A 52 -0.62 -0.19 -4.53
CA VAL A 52 0.23 -0.99 -3.65
C VAL A 52 0.69 -2.21 -4.43
N CYS A 53 1.99 -2.49 -4.34
CA CYS A 53 2.61 -3.74 -4.78
C CYS A 53 2.91 -4.58 -3.54
N LEU A 54 2.36 -5.78 -3.47
CA LEU A 54 2.71 -6.79 -2.47
C LEU A 54 3.69 -7.77 -3.09
N VAL A 55 4.72 -8.14 -2.36
CA VAL A 55 5.74 -9.12 -2.79
C VAL A 55 5.88 -10.15 -1.68
N ALA A 56 5.66 -11.43 -1.98
CA ALA A 56 5.84 -12.55 -1.08
C ALA A 56 7.30 -13.05 -1.08
N ALA A 57 7.67 -13.84 -0.07
CA ALA A 57 9.04 -14.34 0.08
C ALA A 57 9.52 -15.25 -1.07
N ASP A 58 8.59 -15.88 -1.79
CA ASP A 58 8.88 -16.71 -2.97
C ASP A 58 8.99 -15.90 -4.27
N GLY A 59 8.78 -14.58 -4.21
CA GLY A 59 8.79 -13.68 -5.35
C GLY A 59 7.45 -13.55 -6.07
N GLU A 60 6.37 -14.19 -5.60
CA GLU A 60 5.03 -13.88 -6.10
C GLU A 60 4.70 -12.42 -5.77
N TYR A 61 4.05 -11.71 -6.69
CA TYR A 61 3.66 -10.33 -6.46
C TYR A 61 2.24 -10.04 -6.93
N LEU A 62 1.60 -9.08 -6.26
CA LEU A 62 0.28 -8.58 -6.60
C LEU A 62 0.29 -7.05 -6.55
N ARG A 63 -0.08 -6.42 -7.66
CA ARG A 63 -0.24 -4.96 -7.74
C ARG A 63 -1.70 -4.58 -7.94
N GLN A 64 -2.19 -3.69 -7.10
CA GLN A 64 -3.57 -3.23 -7.14
C GLN A 64 -3.70 -1.74 -6.78
N PRO A 65 -4.69 -1.02 -7.34
CA PRO A 65 -4.96 0.36 -6.98
C PRO A 65 -5.51 0.46 -5.56
N VAL A 66 -5.12 1.52 -4.87
CA VAL A 66 -5.60 1.87 -3.52
C VAL A 66 -6.18 3.27 -3.54
N ARG A 67 -7.17 3.52 -2.67
CA ARG A 67 -7.85 4.81 -2.60
C ARG A 67 -6.88 5.94 -2.23
N ASP A 68 -6.06 5.68 -1.21
CA ASP A 68 -5.12 6.63 -0.65
C ASP A 68 -4.08 5.90 0.22
N GLU A 69 -2.99 6.61 0.55
CA GLU A 69 -1.89 6.08 1.36
C GLU A 69 -2.33 5.61 2.75
N ARG A 70 -3.32 6.27 3.36
CA ARG A 70 -3.79 5.90 4.71
C ARG A 70 -4.53 4.59 4.67
N HIS A 71 -5.35 4.37 3.63
CA HIS A 71 -6.02 3.10 3.42
C HIS A 71 -5.02 1.96 3.21
N ALA A 72 -3.99 2.17 2.39
CA ALA A 72 -2.91 1.20 2.22
C ALA A 72 -2.18 0.90 3.54
N ARG A 73 -1.80 1.94 4.29
CA ARG A 73 -1.13 1.80 5.59
C ARG A 73 -1.98 1.05 6.61
N LYS A 74 -3.28 1.35 6.66
CA LYS A 74 -4.22 0.65 7.54
C LYS A 74 -4.34 -0.83 7.16
N LEU A 75 -4.55 -1.12 5.88
CA LEU A 75 -4.68 -2.48 5.38
C LEU A 75 -3.45 -3.33 5.74
N CYS A 76 -2.25 -2.84 5.43
CA CYS A 76 -1.02 -3.57 5.74
C CYS A 76 -0.81 -3.73 7.25
N SER A 77 -1.09 -2.69 8.04
CA SER A 77 -0.99 -2.75 9.49
C SER A 77 -1.97 -3.74 10.13
N ASP A 78 -3.20 -3.84 9.60
CA ASP A 78 -4.21 -4.79 10.09
C ASP A 78 -3.76 -6.25 9.82
N HIS A 79 -2.92 -6.48 8.82
CA HIS A 79 -2.36 -7.78 8.44
C HIS A 79 -0.91 -8.02 8.93
N GLY A 80 -0.31 -7.09 9.69
CA GLY A 80 1.07 -7.21 10.15
C GLY A 80 2.13 -7.13 9.04
N VAL A 81 1.76 -6.62 7.86
CA VAL A 81 2.62 -6.50 6.69
C VAL A 81 3.37 -5.16 6.72
N PRO A 82 4.71 -5.15 6.58
CA PRO A 82 5.46 -3.91 6.48
C PRO A 82 5.13 -3.17 5.19
N LEU A 83 4.95 -1.84 5.28
CA LEU A 83 4.66 -0.98 4.13
C LEU A 83 5.76 0.07 3.94
N TYR A 84 6.36 0.05 2.75
CA TYR A 84 7.44 0.93 2.32
C TYR A 84 6.97 1.89 1.23
N ASP A 85 7.63 3.05 1.11
CA ASP A 85 7.44 3.94 -0.03
C ASP A 85 8.41 3.53 -1.14
N ALA A 86 7.86 3.12 -2.29
CA ALA A 86 8.66 2.63 -3.41
C ALA A 86 9.68 3.65 -3.94
N ARG A 87 9.49 4.95 -3.67
CA ARG A 87 10.46 5.99 -4.06
C ARG A 87 11.69 6.05 -3.17
N ILE A 88 11.64 5.45 -1.98
CA ILE A 88 12.70 5.53 -0.97
C ILE A 88 13.58 4.29 -1.04
N VAL A 89 12.97 3.13 -1.33
CA VAL A 89 13.61 1.81 -1.27
C VAL A 89 14.05 1.28 -2.64
N GLY A 90 14.00 2.12 -3.68
CA GLY A 90 14.36 1.78 -5.07
C GLY A 90 15.65 2.43 -5.56
#